data_AF-A0A9R1NGZ2-F1
#
_entry.id   AF-A0A9R1NGZ2-F1
#
_cell.length_a   1.000
_cell.length_b   1.000
_cell.length_c   1.000
_cell.angle_alpha   90.00
_cell.angle_beta   90.00
_cell.angle_gamma   90.00
#
_symmetry.space_group_name_H-M   'P 1'
#
loop_
_entity.id
_entity.type
_entity.pdbx_description
1 polymer ?
#
loop_
_entity_poly.entity_id
_entity_poly.type
_entity_poly.pdbx_seq_one_letter_code
_entity_poly.pdbx_strand_id
1 'polypeptide(L)'
;MSAAYDRAAELRALDATLAGVRGLVANGVTRAPRIFRVPDDVDVHEALQEPTGGRQEPAAIPVIDLGCGDHAAVVGAVGRAAAEWGFFQVTGHGVPPEVGSSALDAARAFHESAGGEGTDKARLYTRDPARAVKYNCNFDLHESKVANWRDTLYLRVEPHPPSAGDMPESCRRYVFH
;
A
#
# COMPACT_ATOMS: atom_id res chain seq x y z
N MET A 1 -17.56 34.71 7.40
CA MET A 1 -16.22 34.56 6.79
C MET A 1 -15.74 33.15 7.07
N SER A 2 -15.66 32.29 6.05
CA SER A 2 -15.07 30.95 6.23
C SER A 2 -13.60 31.13 6.57
N ALA A 3 -13.13 30.50 7.66
CA ALA A 3 -11.71 30.49 7.99
C ALA A 3 -10.93 29.94 6.79
N ALA A 4 -9.84 30.62 6.41
CA ALA A 4 -8.99 30.18 5.32
C ALA A 4 -8.51 28.74 5.60
N TYR A 5 -8.54 27.89 4.57
CA TYR A 5 -8.12 26.49 4.72
C TYR A 5 -6.63 26.41 5.05
N ASP A 6 -6.30 25.94 6.26
CA ASP A 6 -4.92 25.65 6.65
C ASP A 6 -4.60 24.17 6.41
N ARG A 7 -4.08 23.87 5.22
CA ARG A 7 -3.61 22.53 4.85
C ARG A 7 -2.52 22.04 5.80
N ALA A 8 -1.59 22.91 6.18
CA ALA A 8 -0.45 22.53 7.00
C ALA A 8 -0.89 22.10 8.41
N ALA A 9 -1.96 22.70 8.96
CA ALA A 9 -2.58 22.24 10.19
C ALA A 9 -3.19 20.84 10.06
N GLU A 10 -3.89 20.52 8.97
CA GLU A 10 -4.42 19.16 8.74
C GLU A 10 -3.31 18.11 8.64
N LEU A 11 -2.21 18.41 7.93
CA LEU A 11 -1.06 17.50 7.83
C LEU A 11 -0.43 17.25 9.21
N ARG A 12 -0.19 18.32 9.99
CA ARG A 12 0.34 18.19 11.36
C ARG A 12 -0.60 17.42 12.27
N ALA A 13 -1.91 17.64 12.15
CA ALA A 13 -2.91 16.92 12.94
C ALA A 13 -2.90 15.42 12.62
N LEU A 14 -2.75 15.04 11.34
CA LEU A 14 -2.61 13.64 10.94
C LEU A 14 -1.33 13.02 11.50
N ASP A 15 -0.18 13.69 11.37
CA ASP A 15 1.09 13.22 11.92
C ASP A 15 1.04 13.06 13.45
N ALA A 16 0.41 13.99 14.15
CA ALA A 16 0.26 13.96 15.61
C ALA A 16 -0.53 12.74 16.12
N THR A 17 -1.33 12.08 15.27
CA THR A 17 -2.03 10.84 15.66
C THR A 17 -1.08 9.68 15.85
N LEU A 18 0.06 9.66 15.14
CA LEU A 18 0.97 8.51 15.03
C LEU A 18 0.26 7.20 14.62
N ALA A 19 -0.96 7.30 14.09
CA ALA A 19 -1.88 6.19 13.86
C ALA A 19 -2.40 6.16 12.42
N GLY A 20 -2.04 7.16 11.61
CA GLY A 20 -2.39 7.25 10.20
C GLY A 20 -3.89 7.37 9.95
N VAL A 21 -4.29 6.99 8.74
CA VAL A 21 -5.67 7.01 8.27
C VAL A 21 -6.53 6.04 9.08
N ARG A 22 -6.01 4.86 9.44
CA ARG A 22 -6.72 3.91 10.32
C ARG A 22 -7.06 4.55 11.66
N GLY A 23 -6.15 5.36 12.22
CA GLY A 23 -6.38 6.14 13.43
C GLY A 23 -7.55 7.11 13.28
N LEU A 24 -7.64 7.83 12.16
CA LEU A 24 -8.78 8.73 11.89
C LEU A 24 -10.11 7.97 11.87
N VAL A 25 -10.17 6.82 11.20
CA VAL A 25 -11.36 5.96 11.14
C VAL A 25 -11.74 5.43 12.52
N ALA A 26 -10.76 4.95 13.29
CA ALA A 26 -11.00 4.45 14.65
C ALA A 26 -11.52 5.54 15.60
N ASN A 27 -11.14 6.80 15.38
CA ASN A 27 -11.64 7.96 16.12
C ASN A 27 -12.97 8.51 15.57
N GLY A 28 -13.65 7.78 14.69
CA GLY A 28 -15.02 8.10 14.26
C GLY A 28 -15.12 9.25 13.26
N VAL A 29 -14.08 9.48 12.44
CA VAL A 29 -14.15 10.50 11.39
C VAL A 29 -15.34 10.22 10.45
N THR A 30 -16.25 11.19 10.31
CA THR A 30 -17.46 11.05 9.47
C THR A 30 -17.29 11.63 8.07
N ARG A 31 -16.23 12.43 7.85
CA ARG A 31 -15.89 13.04 6.55
C ARG A 31 -14.38 13.06 6.38
N ALA A 32 -13.89 12.65 5.21
CA ALA A 32 -12.47 12.73 4.90
C ALA A 32 -11.96 14.19 5.02
N PRO A 33 -10.85 14.44 5.75
CA PRO A 33 -10.16 15.73 5.76
C PRO A 33 -9.83 16.22 4.35
N ARG A 34 -9.68 17.54 4.17
CA ARG A 34 -9.51 18.11 2.83
C ARG A 34 -8.18 17.70 2.18
N ILE A 35 -7.15 17.40 2.97
CA ILE A 35 -5.87 16.86 2.48
C ILE A 35 -6.01 15.59 1.63
N PHE A 36 -7.09 14.81 1.78
CA PHE A 36 -7.33 13.57 1.02
C PHE A 36 -8.26 13.75 -0.20
N ARG A 37 -8.80 14.95 -0.40
CA ARG A 37 -9.77 15.21 -1.47
C ARG A 37 -9.02 15.65 -2.72
N VAL A 38 -9.29 14.97 -3.81
CA VAL A 38 -8.81 15.41 -5.12
C VAL A 38 -9.56 16.71 -5.47
N PRO A 39 -8.85 17.80 -5.80
CA PRO A 39 -9.46 19.04 -6.25
C PRO A 39 -10.31 18.83 -7.51
N ASP A 40 -11.42 19.57 -7.63
CA ASP A 40 -12.36 19.44 -8.76
C ASP A 40 -11.73 19.84 -10.11
N ASP A 41 -10.60 20.56 -10.11
CA ASP A 41 -9.83 20.95 -11.30
C ASP A 41 -8.82 19.89 -11.77
N VAL A 42 -8.64 18.81 -11.00
CA VAL A 42 -7.87 17.65 -11.43
C VAL A 42 -8.82 16.70 -12.16
N ASP A 43 -8.67 16.62 -13.48
CA ASP A 43 -9.47 15.74 -14.32
C ASP A 43 -9.10 14.27 -14.06
N VAL A 44 -9.78 13.65 -13.09
CA VAL A 44 -9.69 12.21 -12.81
C VAL A 44 -10.56 11.39 -13.76
N HIS A 45 -11.32 12.04 -14.65
CA HIS A 45 -12.32 11.40 -15.50
C HIS A 45 -11.70 10.72 -16.72
N GLU A 46 -10.49 11.12 -17.16
CA GLU A 46 -9.77 10.43 -18.24
C GLU A 46 -9.48 8.94 -17.92
N ALA A 47 -9.33 8.58 -16.64
CA ALA A 47 -9.02 7.20 -16.23
C ALA A 47 -10.26 6.29 -16.12
N LEU A 48 -11.48 6.85 -16.14
CA LEU A 48 -12.74 6.12 -15.96
C LEU A 48 -13.64 6.15 -17.20
N GLN A 49 -13.22 6.80 -18.28
CA GLN A 49 -13.94 6.73 -19.54
C GLN A 49 -13.84 5.32 -20.11
N GLU A 50 -14.94 4.56 -20.03
CA GLU A 50 -15.10 3.36 -20.84
C GLU A 50 -14.99 3.76 -22.32
N PRO A 51 -14.24 3.01 -23.14
CA PRO A 51 -14.08 3.36 -24.54
C PRO A 51 -15.45 3.45 -25.22
N THR A 52 -15.80 4.62 -25.75
CA THR A 52 -17.07 4.88 -26.47
C THR A 52 -17.08 4.25 -27.88
N GLY A 53 -16.49 3.07 -28.05
CA GLY A 53 -16.39 2.35 -29.31
C GLY A 53 -16.85 0.90 -29.15
N GLY A 54 -18.01 0.60 -29.71
CA GLY A 54 -18.64 -0.72 -29.90
C GLY A 54 -18.05 -1.91 -29.14
N ARG A 55 -18.74 -2.34 -28.07
CA ARG A 55 -18.75 -3.68 -27.44
C ARG A 55 -17.60 -4.63 -27.85
N GLN A 56 -16.36 -4.23 -27.61
CA GLN A 56 -15.26 -5.15 -27.45
C GLN A 56 -15.31 -5.61 -26.00
N GLU A 57 -15.34 -6.93 -25.78
CA GLU A 57 -15.09 -7.47 -24.45
C GLU A 57 -13.80 -6.84 -23.93
N PRO A 58 -13.79 -6.24 -22.72
CA PRO A 58 -12.58 -5.65 -22.18
C PRO A 58 -11.49 -6.71 -22.21
N ALA A 59 -10.37 -6.39 -22.84
CA ALA A 59 -9.27 -7.32 -22.96
C ALA A 59 -8.87 -7.76 -21.54
N ALA A 60 -8.84 -9.07 -21.29
CA ALA A 60 -8.56 -9.61 -19.98
C ALA A 60 -7.07 -9.50 -19.66
N ILE A 61 -6.74 -9.16 -18.41
CA ILE A 61 -5.35 -9.15 -17.92
C ILE A 61 -4.75 -10.55 -18.17
N PRO A 62 -3.56 -10.66 -18.78
CA PRO A 62 -2.92 -11.94 -19.04
C PRO A 62 -2.70 -12.74 -17.74
N VAL A 63 -3.03 -14.03 -17.76
CA VAL A 63 -2.73 -14.98 -16.68
C VAL A 63 -1.73 -15.99 -17.21
N ILE A 64 -0.58 -16.13 -16.53
CA ILE A 64 0.54 -16.98 -16.95
C ILE A 64 0.76 -18.08 -15.92
N ASP A 65 0.63 -19.33 -16.35
CA ASP A 65 0.97 -20.48 -15.51
C ASP A 65 2.48 -20.77 -15.58
N LEU A 66 3.18 -20.54 -14.48
CA LEU A 66 4.62 -20.81 -14.36
C LEU A 66 4.89 -22.31 -14.15
N GLY A 67 3.88 -23.10 -13.81
CA GLY A 67 4.00 -24.53 -13.53
C GLY A 67 3.85 -25.44 -14.76
N CYS A 68 3.63 -24.90 -15.96
CA CYS A 68 3.23 -25.68 -17.14
C CYS A 68 4.36 -26.53 -17.76
N GLY A 69 5.60 -26.40 -17.28
CA GLY A 69 6.75 -27.23 -17.68
C GLY A 69 7.44 -26.83 -18.99
N ASP A 70 6.81 -26.02 -19.84
CA ASP A 70 7.45 -25.45 -21.04
C ASP A 70 8.05 -24.07 -20.74
N HIS A 71 9.31 -24.07 -20.32
CA HIS A 71 10.03 -22.85 -19.95
C HIS A 71 10.10 -21.83 -21.11
N ALA A 72 10.27 -22.28 -22.36
CA ALA A 72 10.38 -21.38 -23.51
C ALA A 72 9.04 -20.67 -23.78
N ALA A 73 7.93 -21.39 -23.67
CA ALA A 73 6.59 -20.82 -23.79
C ALA A 73 6.30 -19.80 -22.68
N VAL A 74 6.67 -20.10 -21.42
CA VAL A 74 6.50 -19.19 -20.28
C VAL A 74 7.28 -17.89 -20.48
N VAL A 75 8.57 -17.99 -20.84
CA VAL A 75 9.40 -16.79 -21.11
C VAL A 75 8.79 -15.95 -22.23
N GLY A 76 8.33 -16.58 -23.31
CA GLY A 76 7.65 -15.88 -24.39
C GLY A 76 6.35 -15.21 -23.96
N ALA A 77 5.55 -15.85 -23.11
CA ALA A 77 4.31 -15.28 -22.58
C ALA A 77 4.58 -14.08 -21.66
N VAL A 78 5.56 -14.18 -20.76
CA VAL A 78 5.98 -13.07 -19.88
C VAL A 78 6.48 -11.89 -20.71
N GLY A 79 7.31 -12.14 -21.72
CA GLY A 79 7.83 -11.08 -22.60
C GLY A 79 6.71 -10.33 -23.34
N ARG A 80 5.73 -11.06 -23.89
CA ARG A 80 4.57 -10.45 -24.56
C ARG A 80 3.70 -9.66 -23.58
N ALA A 81 3.35 -10.25 -22.43
CA ALA A 81 2.52 -9.57 -21.44
C ALA A 81 3.22 -8.31 -20.89
N ALA A 82 4.52 -8.35 -20.63
CA ALA A 82 5.28 -7.18 -20.22
C ALA A 82 5.30 -6.09 -21.29
N ALA A 83 5.47 -6.45 -22.57
CA ALA A 83 5.54 -5.48 -23.67
C ALA A 83 4.18 -4.87 -24.04
N GLU A 84 3.12 -5.67 -24.03
CA GLU A 84 1.78 -5.26 -24.46
C GLU A 84 0.95 -4.67 -23.32
N TRP A 85 1.12 -5.18 -22.09
CA TRP A 85 0.30 -4.81 -20.94
C TRP A 85 1.06 -4.09 -19.83
N GLY A 86 2.36 -4.39 -19.66
CA GLY A 86 3.12 -3.96 -18.49
C GLY A 86 2.67 -4.59 -17.16
N PHE A 87 1.67 -5.49 -17.19
CA PHE A 87 1.07 -6.13 -16.03
C PHE A 87 0.46 -7.50 -16.40
N PHE A 88 0.56 -8.48 -15.50
CA PHE A 88 -0.01 -9.81 -15.66
C PHE A 88 -0.16 -10.51 -14.31
N GLN A 89 -1.00 -11.54 -14.25
CA GLN A 89 -1.15 -12.42 -13.10
C GLN A 89 -0.37 -13.72 -13.33
N VAL A 90 0.10 -14.35 -12.25
CA VAL A 90 0.81 -15.63 -12.32
C VAL A 90 0.10 -16.71 -11.50
N THR A 91 0.07 -17.93 -12.03
CA THR A 91 -0.34 -19.16 -11.33
C THR A 91 0.80 -20.16 -11.36
N GLY A 92 0.70 -21.26 -10.60
CA GLY A 92 1.72 -22.30 -10.60
C GLY A 92 3.11 -21.82 -10.19
N HIS A 93 3.20 -20.70 -9.46
CA HIS A 93 4.46 -20.03 -9.09
C HIS A 93 5.27 -20.77 -8.00
N GLY A 94 4.78 -21.91 -7.50
CA GLY A 94 5.49 -22.76 -6.53
C GLY A 94 5.60 -22.23 -5.11
N VAL A 95 5.12 -21.01 -4.83
CA VAL A 95 5.04 -20.46 -3.47
C VAL A 95 3.88 -21.14 -2.74
N PRO A 96 4.11 -21.79 -1.58
CA PRO A 96 3.06 -22.44 -0.82
C PRO A 96 1.95 -21.45 -0.42
N PRO A 97 0.66 -21.81 -0.56
CA PRO A 97 -0.46 -20.92 -0.20
C PRO A 97 -0.39 -20.41 1.25
N GLU A 98 0.15 -21.23 2.16
CA GLU A 98 0.28 -20.91 3.58
C GLU A 98 1.20 -19.72 3.82
N VAL A 99 2.22 -19.52 2.99
CA VAL A 99 3.15 -18.37 3.07
C VAL A 99 2.40 -17.07 2.77
N GLY A 100 1.57 -17.07 1.71
CA GLY A 100 0.76 -15.92 1.34
C GLY A 100 -0.28 -15.58 2.40
N SER A 101 -1.02 -16.57 2.89
CA SER A 101 -2.00 -16.40 3.97
C SER A 101 -1.36 -15.88 5.25
N SER A 102 -0.21 -16.44 5.63
CA SER A 102 0.54 -16.01 6.83
C SER A 102 1.01 -14.56 6.74
N ALA A 103 1.50 -14.13 5.57
CA ALA A 103 1.90 -12.73 5.35
C ALA A 103 0.70 -11.77 5.43
N LEU A 104 -0.45 -12.17 4.87
CA LEU A 104 -1.69 -11.39 4.96
C LEU A 104 -2.19 -11.28 6.40
N ASP A 105 -2.14 -12.36 7.17
CA ASP A 105 -2.54 -12.38 8.58
C ASP A 105 -1.65 -11.46 9.43
N ALA A 106 -0.33 -11.49 9.20
CA ALA A 106 0.62 -10.61 9.87
C ALA A 106 0.35 -9.12 9.58
N ALA A 107 0.12 -8.80 8.30
CA ALA A 107 -0.20 -7.44 7.86
C ALA A 107 -1.53 -6.97 8.47
N ARG A 108 -2.56 -7.83 8.43
CA ARG A 108 -3.86 -7.57 9.04
C ARG A 108 -3.71 -7.31 10.54
N ALA A 109 -3.05 -8.20 11.27
CA ALA A 109 -2.84 -8.06 12.71
C ALA A 109 -2.13 -6.75 13.06
N PHE A 110 -1.10 -6.35 12.29
CA PHE A 110 -0.46 -5.06 12.47
C PHE A 110 -1.43 -3.89 12.24
N HIS A 111 -2.14 -3.86 11.11
CA HIS A 111 -3.01 -2.74 10.75
C HIS A 111 -4.28 -2.65 11.61
N GLU A 112 -4.77 -3.76 12.15
CA GLU A 112 -5.91 -3.80 13.07
C GLU A 112 -5.53 -3.45 14.52
N SER A 113 -4.25 -3.57 14.90
CA SER A 113 -3.75 -3.17 16.24
C SER A 113 -3.97 -1.69 16.54
N ALA A 114 -3.96 -1.34 17.83
CA ALA A 114 -4.11 0.04 18.27
C ALA A 114 -3.00 0.95 17.70
N GLY A 115 -3.39 2.16 17.30
CA GLY A 115 -2.45 3.24 16.99
C GLY A 115 -2.30 4.21 18.15
N GLY A 116 -1.41 5.19 17.99
CA GLY A 116 -1.17 6.23 18.99
C GLY A 116 -0.04 5.89 19.95
N GLU A 117 0.18 6.80 20.91
CA GLU A 117 1.32 6.73 21.82
C GLU A 117 1.40 5.39 22.57
N GLY A 118 2.61 4.86 22.72
CA GLY A 118 2.87 3.57 23.37
C GLY A 118 2.63 2.33 22.51
N THR A 119 2.20 2.46 21.24
CA THR A 119 2.00 1.32 20.35
C THR A 119 3.15 1.12 19.35
N ASP A 120 3.21 -0.06 18.73
CA ASP A 120 4.18 -0.35 17.66
C ASP A 120 4.05 0.61 16.48
N LYS A 121 2.83 1.05 16.14
CA LYS A 121 2.60 2.04 15.07
C LYS A 121 3.27 3.37 15.38
N ALA A 122 3.14 3.87 16.62
CA ALA A 122 3.80 5.10 17.02
C ALA A 122 5.31 4.96 17.11
N ARG A 123 5.81 3.84 17.67
CA ARG A 123 7.25 3.53 17.71
C ARG A 123 7.88 3.53 16.33
N LEU A 124 7.16 3.04 15.33
CA LEU A 124 7.63 2.90 13.96
C LEU A 124 7.26 4.10 13.07
N TYR A 125 6.56 5.12 13.60
CA TYR A 125 6.03 6.21 12.79
C TYR A 125 7.15 7.12 12.28
N THR A 126 7.48 7.01 10.99
CA THR A 126 8.54 7.82 10.37
C THR A 126 8.50 7.78 8.84
N ARG A 127 9.02 8.85 8.23
CA ARG A 127 9.26 8.95 6.78
C ARG A 127 10.74 8.87 6.40
N ASP A 128 11.62 8.60 7.37
CA ASP A 128 13.06 8.45 7.13
C ASP A 128 13.32 7.29 6.14
N PRO A 129 13.96 7.54 4.99
CA PRO A 129 14.29 6.51 4.01
C PRO A 129 15.28 5.47 4.56
N ALA A 130 16.16 5.83 5.50
CA ALA A 130 17.19 4.95 6.03
C ALA A 130 16.63 3.82 6.93
N ARG A 131 15.48 4.07 7.56
CA ARG A 131 14.82 3.11 8.48
C ARG A 131 14.36 1.86 7.72
N ALA A 132 14.84 0.71 8.21
CA ALA A 132 14.54 -0.62 7.65
C ALA A 132 13.10 -1.07 7.97
N VAL A 133 12.60 -0.72 9.15
CA VAL A 133 11.22 -0.97 9.60
C VAL A 133 10.60 0.38 9.88
N LYS A 134 9.49 0.69 9.21
CA LYS A 134 8.78 1.94 9.42
C LYS A 134 7.31 1.82 9.06
N TYR A 135 6.52 2.63 9.74
CA TYR A 135 5.11 2.84 9.48
C TYR A 135 4.88 4.31 9.14
N ASN A 136 4.05 4.60 8.15
CA ASN A 136 3.58 5.95 7.88
C ASN A 136 2.27 5.93 7.10
N CYS A 137 1.60 7.08 7.09
CA CYS A 137 0.59 7.41 6.10
C CYS A 137 1.21 8.42 5.13
N ASN A 138 1.27 8.04 3.84
CA ASN A 138 1.89 8.83 2.76
C ASN A 138 3.37 9.12 2.98
N PHE A 139 4.25 8.57 2.13
CA PHE A 139 5.69 8.82 2.23
C PHE A 139 6.06 10.26 1.85
N ASP A 140 5.24 10.89 1.02
CA ASP A 140 5.36 12.23 0.42
C ASP A 140 4.34 13.23 1.00
N LEU A 141 3.82 12.99 2.21
CA LEU A 141 2.69 13.73 2.80
C LEU A 141 2.81 15.26 2.69
N HIS A 142 4.02 15.79 2.93
CA HIS A 142 4.30 17.23 2.94
C HIS A 142 4.65 17.81 1.56
N GLU A 143 4.88 16.95 0.56
CA GLU A 143 5.28 17.32 -0.80
C GLU A 143 4.12 17.17 -1.79
N SER A 144 3.30 16.14 -1.64
CA SER A 144 2.15 15.90 -2.51
C SER A 144 1.07 16.96 -2.32
N LYS A 145 0.36 17.27 -3.40
CA LYS A 145 -0.84 18.14 -3.38
C LYS A 145 -2.01 17.45 -2.67
N VAL A 146 -2.16 16.15 -2.86
CA VAL A 146 -3.25 15.32 -2.32
C VAL A 146 -2.67 14.09 -1.64
N ALA A 147 -3.06 13.86 -0.39
CA ALA A 147 -2.67 12.67 0.36
C ALA A 147 -3.53 11.47 -0.06
N ASN A 148 -2.93 10.29 -0.10
CA ASN A 148 -3.66 9.04 -0.29
C ASN A 148 -4.37 8.63 1.00
N TRP A 149 -5.58 8.07 0.87
CA TRP A 149 -6.29 7.41 1.96
C TRP A 149 -5.69 6.02 2.23
N ARG A 150 -4.44 6.00 2.73
CA ARG A 150 -3.63 4.79 2.87
C ARG A 150 -2.66 4.89 4.04
N ASP A 151 -2.48 3.75 4.69
CA ASP A 151 -1.39 3.49 5.62
C ASP A 151 -0.41 2.46 5.05
N THR A 152 0.85 2.50 5.45
CA THR A 152 1.89 1.62 4.92
C THR A 152 2.83 1.18 6.04
N LEU A 153 2.96 -0.14 6.22
CA LEU A 153 4.07 -0.75 6.92
C LEU A 153 5.14 -1.15 5.88
N TYR A 154 6.36 -0.71 6.08
CA TYR A 154 7.50 -1.01 5.24
C TYR A 154 8.53 -1.82 6.02
N LEU A 155 8.95 -2.94 5.44
CA LEU A 155 9.90 -3.89 6.01
C LEU A 155 10.99 -4.20 4.97
N ARG A 156 12.22 -3.72 5.18
CA ARG A 156 13.38 -4.10 4.36
C ARG A 156 13.98 -5.37 4.91
N VAL A 157 13.71 -6.50 4.28
CA VAL A 157 14.20 -7.83 4.70
C VAL A 157 15.55 -8.21 4.09
N GLU A 158 15.99 -7.53 3.02
CA GLU A 158 17.25 -7.77 2.33
C GLU A 158 17.94 -6.42 2.00
N PRO A 159 19.29 -6.36 1.88
CA PRO A 159 20.27 -7.41 2.16
C PRO A 159 20.59 -7.59 3.65
N HIS A 160 20.12 -6.67 4.50
CA HIS A 160 20.33 -6.69 5.93
C HIS A 160 18.97 -6.68 6.63
N PRO A 161 18.44 -7.85 7.05
CA PRO A 161 17.17 -7.91 7.74
C PRO A 161 17.25 -7.16 9.08
N PRO A 162 16.14 -6.57 9.54
CA PRO A 162 16.07 -5.92 10.84
C PRO A 162 16.26 -6.94 11.97
N SER A 163 16.54 -6.45 13.18
CA SER A 163 16.52 -7.34 14.36
C SER A 163 15.08 -7.70 14.73
N ALA A 164 14.90 -8.81 15.45
CA ALA A 164 13.58 -9.19 15.97
C ALA A 164 12.96 -8.09 16.86
N GLY A 165 13.78 -7.36 17.63
CA GLY A 165 13.30 -6.26 18.48
C GLY A 165 12.74 -5.08 17.67
N ASP A 166 13.32 -4.79 16.50
CA ASP A 166 12.88 -3.70 15.64
C ASP A 166 11.55 -4.00 14.94
N MET A 167 11.29 -5.27 14.66
CA MET A 167 10.09 -5.73 13.97
C MET A 167 8.82 -5.57 14.83
N PRO A 168 7.67 -5.23 14.20
CA PRO A 168 6.39 -5.28 14.89
C PRO A 168 6.11 -6.68 15.42
N GLU A 169 5.49 -6.77 16.59
CA GLU A 169 5.22 -8.07 17.23
C GLU A 169 4.47 -9.04 16.31
N SER A 170 3.46 -8.53 15.59
CA SER A 170 2.67 -9.30 14.62
C SER A 170 3.46 -9.83 13.43
N CYS A 171 4.63 -9.27 13.13
CA CYS A 171 5.44 -9.65 11.97
C CYS A 171 6.66 -10.51 12.35
N ARG A 172 7.05 -10.56 13.63
CA ARG A 172 8.29 -11.22 14.09
C ARG A 172 8.39 -12.69 13.70
N ARG A 173 7.30 -13.45 13.80
CA ARG A 173 7.35 -14.88 13.53
C ARG A 173 7.59 -15.18 12.05
N TYR A 174 7.15 -14.30 11.15
CA TYR A 174 7.09 -14.61 9.72
C TYR A 174 8.36 -14.30 8.94
N VAL A 175 9.24 -13.45 9.47
CA VAL A 175 10.47 -13.00 8.79
C VAL A 175 11.72 -13.74 9.28
N PHE A 176 11.68 -14.39 10.45
CA PHE A 176 12.85 -15.06 11.06
C PHE A 176 12.66 -16.58 11.25
N HIS A 177 11.94 -17.23 10.33
CA HIS A 177 11.85 -18.70 10.31
C HIS A 177 13.09 -19.35 9.68
#